data_AF-A0A928HWS5-F1
#
_entry.id   AF-A0A928HWS5-F1
#
_cell.length_a   1.000
_cell.length_b   1.000
_cell.length_c   1.000
_cell.angle_alpha   90.00
_cell.angle_beta   90.00
_cell.angle_gamma   90.00
#
_symmetry.space_group_name_H-M   'P 1'
#
loop_
_entity.id
_entity.type
_entity.pdbx_description
1 polymer ?
#
loop_
_entity_poly.entity_id
_entity_poly.type
_entity_poly.pdbx_seq_one_letter_code
_entity_poly.pdbx_strand_id
1 'polypeptide(L)'
;MPRRRLTLLVTFVALLAVCCALGVQHLFRSPSTESPAAAESATTDQAGPHSPTNRTPAKTTVEHSDGVVVHDFDLGDVSLGGRENAAAFRAPVRGVLVIPDTNVTPGTGTTPDAEASPDAEETAAPLVIISHLRTFGCADETFRYPCLPGVKEVRADRGMIYLGKALAAQGYAVLIPDLSPLWSGEETATPYDQVRGWLLTVGRMRDELLTASSGGATVFGAGMRGVIRPGGAALIMHSRSAAVFNPVVDAWKDSPTPITSLMTYGGDFVIPDGPDPDFSPPPPADVPFLVVDGDADRDVKQAGTIWLTEHITQQRSAPAIGVRVRGYGHNYINRALSGRGFDDRVIDGDKAPDAAAHEALLTKLSSQWLEQTLRGGPGPFPTSSDAPLPETLADVPVQWLVAAPGDAVNWTATSGKNTDGAVEAVGGGQVKLCRTYASMDPNQYPDRCPDPENGVQSIRSTTARISLSRGGGARLSVQASDVQGVHLHLAPTGSRSDQLTHTPVQVALVMDDGSRLPLTLLGSDGALRDLRTAEENGDYTVATLRFSVPAQARGHAVTSVELLGGEGDGGAGEGSIDLRGVSLIRSTR
;
A
#
# COMPACT_ATOMS: atom_id res chain seq x y z
N MET A 1 -65.87 -28.35 -21.93
CA MET A 1 -64.58 -27.64 -22.13
C MET A 1 -63.49 -28.17 -21.18
N PRO A 2 -62.74 -29.24 -21.53
CA PRO A 2 -61.62 -29.67 -20.68
C PRO A 2 -60.31 -30.01 -21.42
N ARG A 3 -60.13 -29.68 -22.71
CA ARG A 3 -58.92 -30.08 -23.45
C ARG A 3 -57.72 -29.14 -23.31
N ARG A 4 -57.92 -27.82 -23.07
CA ARG A 4 -56.81 -26.85 -22.99
C ARG A 4 -56.05 -26.83 -21.65
N ARG A 5 -56.68 -27.24 -20.54
CA ARG A 5 -56.01 -27.28 -19.23
C ARG A 5 -55.14 -28.54 -19.05
N LEU A 6 -55.48 -29.64 -19.74
CA LEU A 6 -54.68 -30.86 -19.69
C LEU A 6 -53.38 -30.72 -20.50
N THR A 7 -53.42 -30.02 -21.65
CA THR A 7 -52.21 -29.78 -22.45
C THR A 7 -51.22 -28.89 -21.71
N LEU A 8 -51.68 -27.84 -21.02
CA LEU A 8 -50.80 -26.93 -20.29
C LEU A 8 -50.12 -27.61 -19.08
N LEU A 9 -50.83 -28.51 -18.40
CA LEU A 9 -50.27 -29.27 -17.28
C LEU A 9 -49.21 -30.29 -17.76
N VAL A 10 -49.44 -30.94 -18.90
CA VAL A 10 -48.48 -31.89 -19.49
C VAL A 10 -47.23 -31.16 -20.00
N THR A 11 -47.37 -29.97 -20.59
CA THR A 11 -46.20 -29.17 -21.01
C THR A 11 -45.40 -28.66 -19.82
N PHE A 12 -46.04 -28.29 -18.71
CA PHE A 12 -45.36 -27.82 -17.51
C PHE A 12 -44.61 -28.95 -16.78
N VAL A 13 -45.20 -30.16 -16.73
CA VAL A 13 -44.54 -31.36 -16.17
C VAL A 13 -43.39 -31.83 -17.06
N ALA A 14 -43.52 -31.73 -18.39
CA ALA A 14 -42.42 -32.03 -19.32
C ALA A 14 -41.28 -31.01 -19.21
N LEU A 15 -41.57 -29.71 -19.01
CA LEU A 15 -40.54 -28.69 -18.77
C LEU A 15 -39.82 -28.90 -17.45
N LEU A 16 -40.54 -29.25 -16.37
CA LEU A 16 -39.95 -29.58 -15.08
C LEU A 16 -39.09 -30.86 -15.13
N ALA A 17 -39.49 -31.87 -15.91
CA ALA A 17 -38.70 -33.07 -16.12
C ALA A 17 -37.40 -32.79 -16.92
N VAL A 18 -37.44 -31.87 -17.88
CA VAL A 18 -36.25 -31.44 -18.65
C VAL A 18 -35.33 -30.56 -17.81
N CYS A 19 -35.86 -29.67 -16.96
CA CYS A 19 -35.07 -28.88 -16.02
C CYS A 19 -34.43 -29.75 -14.92
N CYS A 20 -35.11 -30.79 -14.44
CA CYS A 20 -34.52 -31.76 -13.51
C CYS A 20 -33.46 -32.65 -14.18
N ALA A 21 -33.64 -33.03 -15.46
CA ALA A 21 -32.64 -33.81 -16.20
C ALA A 21 -31.39 -33.00 -16.56
N LEU A 22 -31.53 -31.71 -16.86
CA LEU A 22 -30.40 -30.78 -17.11
C LEU A 22 -29.72 -30.32 -15.81
N GLY A 23 -30.47 -30.18 -14.71
CA GLY A 23 -29.91 -29.90 -13.38
C GLY A 23 -29.11 -31.06 -12.80
N VAL A 24 -29.50 -32.30 -13.09
CA VAL A 24 -28.77 -33.50 -12.61
C VAL A 24 -27.51 -33.80 -13.44
N GLN A 25 -27.45 -33.41 -14.72
CA GLN A 25 -26.21 -33.53 -15.50
C GLN A 25 -25.15 -32.47 -15.17
N HIS A 26 -25.54 -31.35 -14.56
CA HIS A 26 -24.59 -30.40 -13.96
C HIS A 26 -24.17 -30.75 -12.52
N LEU A 27 -24.89 -31.64 -11.85
CA LEU A 27 -24.53 -32.13 -10.50
C LEU A 27 -23.62 -33.37 -10.50
N PHE A 28 -23.42 -34.04 -11.64
CA PHE A 28 -22.53 -35.22 -11.77
C PHE A 28 -21.38 -35.05 -12.77
N ARG A 29 -21.17 -33.84 -13.29
CA ARG A 29 -19.91 -33.52 -13.96
C ARG A 29 -18.96 -32.98 -12.90
N SER A 30 -18.38 -33.90 -12.12
CA SER A 30 -17.18 -33.59 -11.35
C SER A 30 -16.21 -32.90 -12.33
N PRO A 31 -15.75 -31.67 -12.05
CA PRO A 31 -14.45 -31.32 -12.58
C PRO A 31 -13.53 -32.43 -12.08
N SER A 32 -12.58 -32.85 -12.92
CA SER A 32 -11.46 -33.66 -12.46
C SER A 32 -10.67 -32.81 -11.47
N THR A 33 -11.20 -32.64 -10.26
CA THR A 33 -10.44 -32.44 -9.05
C THR A 33 -9.72 -33.76 -8.87
N GLU A 34 -8.54 -33.87 -9.49
CA GLU A 34 -7.41 -34.18 -8.64
C GLU A 34 -7.55 -33.22 -7.46
N SER A 35 -8.11 -33.72 -6.35
CA SER A 35 -7.72 -33.18 -5.06
C SER A 35 -6.21 -33.09 -5.15
N PRO A 36 -5.57 -31.94 -4.91
CA PRO A 36 -4.22 -32.00 -4.42
C PRO A 36 -4.33 -32.99 -3.27
N ALA A 37 -3.66 -34.13 -3.42
CA ALA A 37 -3.54 -35.10 -2.33
C ALA A 37 -3.31 -34.25 -1.10
N ALA A 38 -4.21 -34.38 -0.10
CA ALA A 38 -4.14 -33.60 1.13
C ALA A 38 -2.66 -33.50 1.47
N ALA A 39 -2.10 -32.29 1.26
CA ALA A 39 -0.67 -32.13 1.38
C ALA A 39 -0.40 -32.61 2.79
N GLU A 40 0.31 -33.74 2.91
CA GLU A 40 0.89 -34.13 4.17
C GLU A 40 1.46 -32.84 4.71
N SER A 41 0.87 -32.39 5.83
CA SER A 41 1.35 -31.28 6.64
C SER A 41 2.86 -31.27 6.50
N ALA A 42 3.35 -30.40 5.61
CA ALA A 42 4.77 -30.34 5.32
C ALA A 42 5.34 -29.89 6.64
N THR A 43 5.95 -30.85 7.34
CA THR A 43 6.50 -30.67 8.67
C THR A 43 7.13 -29.30 8.74
N THR A 44 6.61 -28.45 9.62
CA THR A 44 7.05 -27.07 9.87
C THR A 44 8.57 -26.95 10.03
N ASP A 45 9.22 -28.06 10.36
CA ASP A 45 10.66 -28.24 10.57
C ASP A 45 11.56 -27.97 9.33
N GLN A 46 11.01 -27.81 8.11
CA GLN A 46 11.81 -27.51 6.90
C GLN A 46 11.47 -26.19 6.20
N ALA A 47 10.59 -25.35 6.76
CA ALA A 47 10.35 -24.02 6.23
C ALA A 47 11.56 -23.10 6.45
N GLY A 48 11.72 -22.13 5.56
CA GLY A 48 12.77 -21.12 5.62
C GLY A 48 14.11 -21.53 5.01
N PRO A 49 15.18 -20.78 5.32
CA PRO A 49 16.46 -20.91 4.66
C PRO A 49 17.40 -21.91 5.35
N HIS A 50 17.76 -22.98 4.65
CA HIS A 50 18.64 -24.07 5.07
C HIS A 50 19.79 -24.27 4.06
N SER A 51 20.41 -23.18 3.62
CA SER A 51 21.47 -23.20 2.60
C SER A 51 22.63 -24.13 3.01
N PRO A 52 23.05 -25.10 2.16
CA PRO A 52 24.12 -26.04 2.49
C PRO A 52 25.42 -25.34 2.87
N THR A 53 26.10 -25.80 3.92
CA THR A 53 27.36 -25.19 4.41
C THR A 53 28.49 -25.19 3.38
N ASN A 54 28.43 -26.10 2.41
CA ASN A 54 29.38 -26.23 1.30
C ASN A 54 28.85 -25.62 -0.02
N ARG A 55 27.79 -24.81 0.01
CA ARG A 55 27.26 -24.13 -1.17
C ARG A 55 28.34 -23.24 -1.77
N THR A 56 28.59 -23.40 -3.07
CA THR A 56 29.47 -22.49 -3.82
C THR A 56 28.62 -21.33 -4.33
N PRO A 57 28.99 -20.07 -4.05
CA PRO A 57 28.31 -18.90 -4.63
C PRO A 57 28.32 -18.97 -6.15
N ALA A 58 27.20 -18.59 -6.78
CA ALA A 58 27.16 -18.45 -8.23
C ALA A 58 28.13 -17.34 -8.69
N LYS A 59 28.72 -17.51 -9.87
CA LYS A 59 29.51 -16.43 -10.47
C LYS A 59 28.57 -15.32 -10.92
N THR A 60 28.99 -14.07 -10.69
CA THR A 60 28.26 -12.90 -11.21
C THR A 60 28.14 -12.99 -12.73
N THR A 61 26.95 -12.79 -13.26
CA THR A 61 26.70 -12.63 -14.70
C THR A 61 26.29 -11.21 -15.00
N VAL A 62 26.79 -10.66 -16.12
CA VAL A 62 26.55 -9.28 -16.54
C VAL A 62 25.87 -9.30 -17.92
N GLU A 63 24.73 -8.63 -18.02
CA GLU A 63 23.96 -8.46 -19.27
C GLU A 63 23.80 -6.97 -19.56
N HIS A 64 24.14 -6.56 -20.79
CA HIS A 64 23.86 -5.22 -21.31
C HIS A 64 22.59 -5.29 -22.19
N SER A 65 21.59 -4.45 -21.90
CA SER A 65 20.32 -4.41 -22.63
C SER A 65 19.71 -3.03 -22.51
N ASP A 66 19.26 -2.44 -23.62
CA ASP A 66 18.42 -1.22 -23.62
C ASP A 66 18.98 -0.04 -22.81
N GLY A 67 20.30 0.18 -22.86
CA GLY A 67 20.96 1.28 -22.14
C GLY A 67 21.09 1.06 -20.63
N VAL A 68 20.92 -0.18 -20.15
CA VAL A 68 21.15 -0.57 -18.76
C VAL A 68 22.04 -1.81 -18.67
N VAL A 69 22.69 -1.99 -17.52
CA VAL A 69 23.52 -3.15 -17.17
C VAL A 69 22.87 -3.90 -16.02
N VAL A 70 22.69 -5.20 -16.18
CA VAL A 70 22.11 -6.10 -15.18
C VAL A 70 23.19 -7.05 -14.66
N HIS A 71 23.47 -6.99 -13.37
CA HIS A 71 24.34 -7.92 -12.65
C HIS A 71 23.49 -8.87 -11.82
N ASP A 72 23.48 -10.17 -12.14
CA ASP A 72 22.96 -11.22 -11.25
C ASP A 72 24.14 -11.75 -10.44
N PHE A 73 24.09 -11.62 -9.12
CA PHE A 73 25.25 -11.81 -8.24
C PHE A 73 24.90 -12.67 -7.02
N ASP A 74 25.93 -13.24 -6.40
CA ASP A 74 25.82 -14.09 -5.21
C ASP A 74 27.03 -13.89 -4.30
N LEU A 75 26.79 -13.38 -3.09
CA LEU A 75 27.80 -13.06 -2.08
C LEU A 75 28.01 -14.22 -1.10
N GLY A 76 27.47 -15.40 -1.36
CA GLY A 76 27.47 -16.51 -0.42
C GLY A 76 26.28 -16.43 0.52
N ASP A 77 26.47 -16.69 1.80
CA ASP A 77 25.35 -16.85 2.72
C ASP A 77 25.54 -16.09 4.03
N VAL A 78 24.43 -15.87 4.74
CA VAL A 78 24.39 -15.32 6.10
C VAL A 78 23.73 -16.30 7.05
N SER A 79 24.21 -16.32 8.29
CA SER A 79 23.59 -17.04 9.41
C SER A 79 22.49 -16.17 10.02
N LEU A 80 21.28 -16.70 10.10
CA LEU A 80 20.11 -16.06 10.69
C LEU A 80 19.72 -16.63 12.05
N GLY A 81 20.21 -17.83 12.40
CA GLY A 81 20.01 -18.41 13.71
C GLY A 81 20.64 -17.58 14.83
N GLY A 82 20.07 -17.65 16.02
CA GLY A 82 20.70 -17.19 17.25
C GLY A 82 22.00 -17.96 17.55
N ARG A 83 22.72 -17.56 18.60
CA ARG A 83 24.04 -18.17 18.93
C ARG A 83 23.99 -19.70 19.07
N GLU A 84 22.86 -20.24 19.51
CA GLU A 84 22.67 -21.67 19.77
C GLU A 84 22.25 -22.47 18.53
N ASN A 85 21.79 -21.80 17.46
CA ASN A 85 21.31 -22.44 16.23
C ASN A 85 21.77 -21.70 14.95
N ALA A 86 22.93 -21.03 14.99
CA ALA A 86 23.47 -20.24 13.89
C ALA A 86 23.54 -21.02 12.55
N ALA A 87 23.85 -22.32 12.61
CA ALA A 87 23.89 -23.17 11.42
C ALA A 87 22.50 -23.64 10.92
N ALA A 88 21.44 -23.50 11.72
CA ALA A 88 20.11 -24.01 11.39
C ALA A 88 19.43 -23.16 10.32
N PHE A 89 19.52 -21.83 10.44
CA PHE A 89 18.93 -20.91 9.46
C PHE A 89 20.03 -20.16 8.72
N ARG A 90 20.26 -20.53 7.46
CA ARG A 90 21.32 -19.97 6.62
C ARG A 90 20.75 -19.57 5.27
N ALA A 91 20.73 -18.28 4.99
CA ALA A 91 20.13 -17.72 3.77
C ALA A 91 21.20 -17.30 2.77
N PRO A 92 21.00 -17.54 1.46
CA PRO A 92 21.87 -16.99 0.43
C PRO A 92 21.72 -15.46 0.38
N VAL A 93 22.82 -14.75 0.19
CA VAL A 93 22.87 -13.31 -0.09
C VAL A 93 23.13 -13.16 -1.57
N ARG A 94 22.06 -13.16 -2.36
CA ARG A 94 22.10 -13.01 -3.82
C ARG A 94 20.97 -12.13 -4.30
N GLY A 95 21.05 -11.65 -5.52
CA GLY A 95 20.03 -10.78 -6.09
C GLY A 95 20.44 -10.24 -7.44
N VAL A 96 19.78 -9.15 -7.83
CA VAL A 96 20.04 -8.46 -9.09
C VAL A 96 20.35 -6.99 -8.81
N LEU A 97 21.40 -6.47 -9.43
CA LEU A 97 21.70 -5.05 -9.50
C LEU A 97 21.48 -4.58 -10.93
N VAL A 98 20.67 -3.53 -11.12
CA VAL A 98 20.44 -2.90 -12.41
C VAL A 98 20.92 -1.46 -12.35
N ILE A 99 21.83 -1.08 -13.25
CA ILE A 99 22.42 0.28 -13.30
C ILE A 99 22.30 0.86 -14.71
N PRO A 100 22.35 2.20 -14.86
CA PRO A 100 22.44 2.82 -16.18
C PRO A 100 23.73 2.36 -16.88
N ASP A 101 23.67 2.15 -18.21
CA ASP A 101 24.85 1.81 -18.99
C ASP A 101 25.61 3.09 -19.39
N THR A 102 26.59 3.47 -18.59
CA THR A 102 27.42 4.67 -18.82
C THR A 102 28.41 4.53 -19.98
N ASN A 103 28.54 3.34 -20.57
CA ASN A 103 29.35 3.12 -21.78
C ASN A 103 28.58 3.45 -23.07
N VAL A 104 27.28 3.73 -22.97
CA VAL A 104 26.42 4.10 -24.09
C VAL A 104 26.07 5.58 -23.99
N THR A 105 26.89 6.43 -24.62
CA THR A 105 26.52 7.84 -24.80
C THR A 105 25.25 7.93 -25.67
N PRO A 106 24.15 8.55 -25.21
CA PRO A 106 22.96 8.74 -26.03
C PRO A 106 23.31 9.60 -27.26
N GLY A 107 23.35 8.96 -28.44
CA GLY A 107 23.49 9.65 -29.72
C GLY A 107 24.86 9.59 -30.43
N THR A 108 25.91 9.01 -29.83
CA THR A 108 27.24 8.96 -30.49
C THR A 108 27.93 7.60 -30.51
N GLY A 109 27.40 6.57 -29.84
CA GLY A 109 27.89 5.19 -29.95
C GLY A 109 29.37 4.99 -29.57
N THR A 110 29.95 5.92 -28.81
CA THR A 110 31.34 5.89 -28.35
C THR A 110 31.39 5.78 -26.83
N THR A 111 32.17 4.81 -26.34
CA THR A 111 32.57 4.65 -24.95
C THR A 111 33.47 5.82 -24.55
N PRO A 112 33.17 6.57 -23.48
CA PRO A 112 34.13 7.51 -22.91
C PRO A 112 35.32 6.73 -22.36
N ASP A 113 36.54 7.15 -22.69
CA ASP A 113 37.75 6.63 -22.03
C ASP A 113 37.66 6.93 -20.53
N ALA A 114 37.49 5.88 -19.73
CA ALA A 114 37.05 5.92 -18.34
C ALA A 114 38.12 6.36 -17.32
N GLU A 115 39.08 7.20 -17.72
CA GLU A 115 40.03 7.79 -16.78
C GLU A 115 39.66 9.25 -16.51
N ALA A 116 38.97 9.45 -15.39
CA ALA A 116 38.74 10.74 -14.73
C ALA A 116 38.06 11.81 -15.61
N SER A 117 36.82 11.54 -16.05
CA SER A 117 35.96 12.66 -16.44
C SER A 117 35.59 13.48 -15.19
N PRO A 118 35.76 14.81 -15.19
CA PRO A 118 35.26 15.68 -14.13
C PRO A 118 33.73 15.62 -13.95
N ASP A 119 33.01 14.99 -14.88
CA ASP A 119 31.55 14.79 -14.86
C ASP A 119 31.12 13.50 -14.14
N ALA A 120 32.05 12.78 -13.46
CA ALA A 120 31.74 11.53 -12.76
C ALA A 120 30.63 11.70 -11.69
N GLU A 121 30.54 12.89 -11.09
CA GLU A 121 29.50 13.24 -10.12
C GLU A 121 28.11 13.38 -10.78
N GLU A 122 28.08 13.78 -12.05
CA GLU A 122 26.87 13.91 -12.87
C GLU A 122 26.34 12.54 -13.34
N THR A 123 27.22 11.55 -13.48
CA THR A 123 26.88 10.16 -13.87
C THR A 123 26.46 9.25 -12.71
N ALA A 124 26.71 9.65 -11.45
CA ALA A 124 26.37 8.86 -10.27
C ALA A 124 24.85 8.78 -10.07
N ALA A 125 24.31 7.57 -9.86
CA ALA A 125 22.87 7.35 -9.74
C ALA A 125 22.44 7.20 -8.27
N PRO A 126 21.30 7.78 -7.86
CA PRO A 126 20.75 7.52 -6.53
C PRO A 126 20.28 6.05 -6.42
N LEU A 127 20.48 5.46 -5.25
CA LEU A 127 20.18 4.06 -4.99
C LEU A 127 18.69 3.85 -4.70
N VAL A 128 18.09 2.86 -5.34
CA VAL A 128 16.75 2.35 -5.07
C VAL A 128 16.86 0.88 -4.71
N ILE A 129 16.20 0.47 -3.63
CA ILE A 129 16.14 -0.92 -3.21
C ILE A 129 14.70 -1.41 -3.40
N ILE A 130 14.53 -2.53 -4.10
CA ILE A 130 13.21 -3.17 -4.29
C ILE A 130 13.15 -4.43 -3.42
N SER A 131 12.48 -4.31 -2.27
CA SER A 131 12.25 -5.39 -1.33
C SER A 131 10.95 -6.11 -1.65
N HIS A 132 11.04 -7.27 -2.31
CA HIS A 132 9.87 -8.01 -2.78
C HIS A 132 9.16 -8.79 -1.66
N LEU A 133 7.99 -9.35 -1.98
CA LEU A 133 7.07 -10.04 -1.06
C LEU A 133 7.61 -11.32 -0.42
N ARG A 134 6.89 -11.76 0.62
CA ARG A 134 6.86 -13.17 1.03
C ARG A 134 6.13 -13.99 -0.02
N THR A 135 6.82 -14.96 -0.60
CA THR A 135 6.22 -15.93 -1.50
C THR A 135 6.99 -17.24 -1.44
N PHE A 136 6.44 -18.29 -2.02
CA PHE A 136 7.12 -19.57 -2.13
C PHE A 136 8.43 -19.41 -2.91
N GLY A 137 9.50 -20.03 -2.41
CA GLY A 137 10.80 -20.05 -3.09
C GLY A 137 10.91 -21.16 -4.12
N CYS A 138 9.94 -22.06 -4.20
CA CYS A 138 9.99 -23.29 -4.98
C CYS A 138 8.75 -23.49 -5.84
N ALA A 139 8.92 -24.15 -6.98
CA ALA A 139 7.87 -24.36 -7.97
C ALA A 139 6.75 -25.31 -7.51
N ASP A 140 6.95 -26.03 -6.40
CA ASP A 140 5.95 -26.82 -5.68
C ASP A 140 5.23 -26.00 -4.58
N GLU A 141 5.37 -24.66 -4.63
CA GLU A 141 4.72 -23.70 -3.73
C GLU A 141 5.18 -23.78 -2.27
N THR A 142 6.33 -24.41 -2.02
CA THR A 142 6.91 -24.48 -0.68
C THR A 142 7.77 -23.25 -0.34
N PHE A 143 7.71 -22.81 0.91
CA PHE A 143 8.51 -21.71 1.48
C PHE A 143 9.83 -22.22 2.06
N ARG A 144 10.61 -22.95 1.25
CA ARG A 144 11.89 -23.55 1.67
C ARG A 144 13.03 -23.09 0.79
N TYR A 145 14.23 -23.14 1.34
CA TYR A 145 15.46 -23.09 0.55
C TYR A 145 16.50 -24.06 1.15
N PRO A 146 17.20 -24.87 0.36
CA PRO A 146 17.00 -25.08 -1.08
C PRO A 146 15.70 -25.83 -1.38
N CYS A 147 15.25 -25.74 -2.63
CA CYS A 147 14.16 -26.56 -3.13
C CYS A 147 14.52 -28.04 -3.14
N LEU A 148 13.49 -28.90 -3.12
CA LEU A 148 13.68 -30.34 -3.24
C LEU A 148 14.33 -30.70 -4.59
N PRO A 149 15.07 -31.84 -4.67
CA PRO A 149 15.64 -32.30 -5.92
C PRO A 149 14.58 -32.38 -7.04
N GLY A 150 14.86 -31.76 -8.18
CA GLY A 150 13.94 -31.71 -9.32
C GLY A 150 12.90 -30.59 -9.27
N VAL A 151 12.73 -29.92 -8.13
CA VAL A 151 11.86 -28.75 -8.00
C VAL A 151 12.64 -27.50 -8.36
N LYS A 152 12.11 -26.73 -9.33
CA LYS A 152 12.71 -25.48 -9.76
C LYS A 152 12.54 -24.40 -8.69
N GLU A 153 13.54 -23.56 -8.57
CA GLU A 153 13.48 -22.38 -7.73
C GLU A 153 12.63 -21.28 -8.39
N VAL A 154 11.92 -20.50 -7.58
CA VAL A 154 11.13 -19.33 -7.97
C VAL A 154 11.82 -18.08 -7.41
N ARG A 155 12.39 -17.28 -8.31
CA ARG A 155 13.18 -16.08 -8.02
C ARG A 155 12.35 -14.82 -8.21
N ALA A 156 11.73 -14.34 -7.13
CA ALA A 156 10.85 -13.17 -7.16
C ALA A 156 11.62 -11.87 -7.42
N ASP A 157 12.89 -11.77 -7.04
CA ASP A 157 13.79 -10.69 -7.43
C ASP A 157 13.94 -10.57 -8.95
N ARG A 158 14.09 -11.70 -9.65
CA ARG A 158 14.13 -11.72 -11.13
C ARG A 158 12.82 -11.27 -11.75
N GLY A 159 11.71 -11.55 -11.07
CA GLY A 159 10.38 -11.07 -11.46
C GLY A 159 10.22 -9.55 -11.42
N MET A 160 11.08 -8.84 -10.69
CA MET A 160 11.08 -7.37 -10.55
C MET A 160 12.12 -6.67 -11.45
N ILE A 161 12.89 -7.41 -12.26
CA ILE A 161 13.91 -6.84 -13.16
C ILE A 161 13.31 -5.79 -14.09
N TYR A 162 12.06 -5.95 -14.54
CA TYR A 162 11.40 -4.98 -15.42
C TYR A 162 11.34 -3.58 -14.79
N LEU A 163 11.01 -3.51 -13.48
CA LEU A 163 10.97 -2.26 -12.72
C LEU A 163 12.39 -1.72 -12.55
N GLY A 164 13.36 -2.60 -12.25
CA GLY A 164 14.78 -2.24 -12.20
C GLY A 164 15.29 -1.62 -13.50
N LYS A 165 14.99 -2.24 -14.65
CA LYS A 165 15.36 -1.71 -15.98
C LYS A 165 14.67 -0.37 -16.25
N ALA A 166 13.37 -0.24 -15.94
CA ALA A 166 12.63 0.99 -16.17
C ALA A 166 13.12 2.18 -15.32
N LEU A 167 13.52 1.93 -14.07
CA LEU A 167 14.11 2.94 -13.20
C LEU A 167 15.58 3.23 -13.60
N ALA A 168 16.37 2.21 -13.93
CA ALA A 168 17.74 2.43 -14.38
C ALA A 168 17.82 3.23 -15.69
N ALA A 169 16.89 3.02 -16.62
CA ALA A 169 16.76 3.85 -17.81
C ALA A 169 16.45 5.34 -17.49
N GLN A 170 15.94 5.63 -16.31
CA GLN A 170 15.72 6.99 -15.81
C GLN A 170 16.90 7.52 -14.97
N GLY A 171 18.00 6.78 -14.84
CA GLY A 171 19.20 7.18 -14.10
C GLY A 171 19.21 6.80 -12.62
N TYR A 172 18.55 5.71 -12.23
CA TYR A 172 18.62 5.15 -10.87
C TYR A 172 19.52 3.90 -10.84
N ALA A 173 20.22 3.66 -9.74
CA ALA A 173 20.86 2.35 -9.49
C ALA A 173 19.88 1.52 -8.65
N VAL A 174 19.52 0.31 -9.10
CA VAL A 174 18.46 -0.48 -8.48
C VAL A 174 18.98 -1.81 -7.98
N LEU A 175 18.89 -2.03 -6.67
CA LEU A 175 19.23 -3.27 -6.01
C LEU A 175 17.97 -4.07 -5.68
N ILE A 176 17.88 -5.30 -6.17
CA ILE A 176 16.75 -6.20 -5.99
C ILE A 176 17.25 -7.49 -5.30
N PRO A 177 17.20 -7.57 -3.96
CA PRO A 177 17.60 -8.77 -3.23
C PRO A 177 16.64 -9.93 -3.49
N ASP A 178 17.16 -11.17 -3.55
CA ASP A 178 16.36 -12.40 -3.46
C ASP A 178 15.99 -12.66 -2.00
N LEU A 179 14.75 -12.35 -1.64
CA LEU A 179 14.18 -12.50 -0.31
C LEU A 179 13.28 -13.72 -0.18
N SER A 180 13.06 -14.49 -1.26
CA SER A 180 12.20 -15.69 -1.20
C SER A 180 12.70 -16.72 -0.18
N PRO A 181 14.03 -16.95 -0.03
CA PRO A 181 14.55 -17.80 1.04
C PRO A 181 14.35 -17.23 2.45
N LEU A 182 14.28 -15.90 2.58
CA LEU A 182 14.25 -15.20 3.87
C LEU A 182 12.84 -15.13 4.45
N TRP A 183 11.84 -14.81 3.64
CA TRP A 183 10.47 -14.64 4.11
C TRP A 183 9.76 -15.99 4.20
N SER A 184 9.58 -16.51 5.42
CA SER A 184 8.95 -17.82 5.65
C SER A 184 8.03 -17.82 6.87
N GLY A 185 7.26 -18.88 7.07
CA GLY A 185 6.37 -19.01 8.23
C GLY A 185 5.25 -17.97 8.28
N GLU A 186 4.48 -18.01 9.36
CA GLU A 186 3.38 -17.07 9.61
C GLU A 186 3.91 -15.75 10.20
N GLU A 187 4.74 -15.84 11.24
CA GLU A 187 5.32 -14.70 11.95
C GLU A 187 6.65 -14.24 11.37
N THR A 188 7.04 -12.99 11.64
CA THR A 188 8.36 -12.44 11.24
C THR A 188 9.47 -12.71 12.26
N ALA A 189 9.12 -13.08 13.49
CA ALA A 189 10.06 -13.30 14.59
C ALA A 189 10.42 -14.77 14.81
N THR A 190 9.58 -15.69 14.33
CA THR A 190 9.77 -17.14 14.46
C THR A 190 9.74 -17.82 13.09
N PRO A 191 10.52 -18.91 12.88
CA PRO A 191 11.48 -19.53 13.80
C PRO A 191 12.83 -18.78 13.92
N TYR A 192 13.01 -17.71 13.17
CA TYR A 192 14.14 -16.79 13.26
C TYR A 192 13.65 -15.36 12.98
N ASP A 193 14.46 -14.38 13.36
CA ASP A 193 14.19 -12.96 13.14
C ASP A 193 14.41 -12.58 11.66
N GLN A 194 13.32 -12.51 10.91
CA GLN A 194 13.34 -12.23 9.47
C GLN A 194 13.67 -10.76 9.18
N VAL A 195 13.29 -9.82 10.08
CA VAL A 195 13.62 -8.39 9.92
C VAL A 195 15.13 -8.18 10.09
N ARG A 196 15.74 -8.78 11.11
CA ARG A 196 17.19 -8.80 11.25
C ARG A 196 17.87 -9.50 10.07
N GLY A 197 17.30 -10.61 9.60
CA GLY A 197 17.83 -11.31 8.43
C GLY A 197 17.79 -10.46 7.16
N TRP A 198 16.77 -9.61 7.00
CA TRP A 198 16.69 -8.64 5.93
C TRP A 198 17.81 -7.60 6.04
N LEU A 199 18.00 -7.01 7.22
CA LEU A 199 19.06 -6.00 7.46
C LEU A 199 20.45 -6.56 7.18
N LEU A 200 20.73 -7.79 7.59
CA LEU A 200 21.99 -8.47 7.32
C LEU A 200 22.19 -8.76 5.83
N THR A 201 21.14 -9.24 5.16
CA THR A 201 21.18 -9.63 3.74
C THR A 201 21.35 -8.40 2.85
N VAL A 202 20.44 -7.43 2.95
CA VAL A 202 20.42 -6.25 2.10
C VAL A 202 21.53 -5.27 2.50
N GLY A 203 21.84 -5.14 3.79
CA GLY A 203 22.98 -4.34 4.25
C GLY A 203 24.29 -4.82 3.66
N ARG A 204 24.53 -6.14 3.63
CA ARG A 204 25.73 -6.72 2.99
C ARG A 204 25.80 -6.43 1.49
N MET A 205 24.68 -6.54 0.78
CA MET A 205 24.62 -6.21 -0.65
C MET A 205 24.91 -4.73 -0.92
N ARG A 206 24.30 -3.84 -0.12
CA ARG A 206 24.53 -2.40 -0.20
C ARG A 206 26.00 -2.08 0.08
N ASP A 207 26.59 -2.65 1.12
CA ASP A 207 27.98 -2.34 1.50
C ASP A 207 28.98 -2.86 0.45
N GLU A 208 28.73 -4.02 -0.16
CA GLU A 208 29.49 -4.51 -1.31
C GLU A 208 29.37 -3.53 -2.50
N LEU A 209 28.17 -3.02 -2.77
CA LEU A 209 27.93 -2.06 -3.84
C LEU A 209 28.62 -0.71 -3.58
N LEU A 210 28.56 -0.19 -2.35
CA LEU A 210 29.26 1.04 -1.96
C LEU A 210 30.78 0.86 -2.03
N THR A 211 31.28 -0.31 -1.64
CA THR A 211 32.70 -0.66 -1.80
C THR A 211 33.10 -0.64 -3.28
N ALA A 212 32.31 -1.28 -4.15
CA ALA A 212 32.52 -1.25 -5.59
C ALA A 212 32.50 0.19 -6.14
N SER A 213 31.55 1.00 -5.66
CA SER A 213 31.40 2.41 -6.06
C SER A 213 32.57 3.30 -5.62
N SER A 214 33.18 3.00 -4.49
CA SER A 214 34.42 3.66 -4.06
C SER A 214 35.67 3.21 -4.83
N GLY A 215 35.54 2.21 -5.73
CA GLY A 215 36.63 1.64 -6.51
C GLY A 215 37.33 0.45 -5.85
N GLY A 216 36.72 -0.15 -4.82
CA GLY A 216 37.17 -1.41 -4.23
C GLY A 216 36.90 -2.61 -5.14
N ALA A 217 37.70 -3.67 -4.99
CA ALA A 217 37.51 -4.92 -5.71
C ALA A 217 36.37 -5.74 -5.08
N THR A 218 35.33 -6.05 -5.86
CA THR A 218 34.09 -6.71 -5.42
C THR A 218 33.61 -7.71 -6.47
N VAL A 219 32.53 -8.46 -6.16
CA VAL A 219 31.92 -9.39 -7.12
C VAL A 219 31.30 -8.72 -8.35
N PHE A 220 31.06 -7.41 -8.29
CA PHE A 220 30.44 -6.65 -9.39
C PHE A 220 31.43 -6.37 -10.53
N GLY A 221 32.73 -6.52 -10.28
CA GLY A 221 33.78 -6.34 -11.29
C GLY A 221 34.23 -4.89 -11.46
N ALA A 222 34.98 -4.65 -12.54
CA ALA A 222 35.45 -3.31 -12.91
C ALA A 222 34.32 -2.43 -13.44
N GLY A 223 34.52 -1.11 -13.48
CA GLY A 223 33.55 -0.15 -14.01
C GLY A 223 32.50 0.35 -13.00
N MET A 224 32.59 -0.08 -11.74
CA MET A 224 31.64 0.33 -10.70
C MET A 224 31.97 1.66 -10.03
N ARG A 225 33.18 2.21 -10.23
CA ARG A 225 33.60 3.44 -9.55
C ARG A 225 32.64 4.60 -9.88
N GLY A 226 32.11 5.26 -8.85
CA GLY A 226 31.23 6.42 -8.99
C GLY A 226 29.78 6.09 -9.39
N VAL A 227 29.38 4.82 -9.50
CA VAL A 227 28.00 4.48 -9.93
C VAL A 227 26.90 4.87 -8.93
N ILE A 228 27.22 5.01 -7.64
CA ILE A 228 26.25 5.35 -6.59
C ILE A 228 26.48 6.77 -6.11
N ARG A 229 25.41 7.56 -6.15
CA ARG A 229 25.38 8.90 -5.57
C ARG A 229 25.17 8.80 -4.06
N PRO A 230 26.01 9.47 -3.23
CA PRO A 230 25.75 9.58 -1.80
C PRO A 230 24.59 10.56 -1.53
N GLY A 231 24.04 10.53 -0.31
CA GLY A 231 23.09 11.54 0.17
C GLY A 231 21.61 11.13 0.16
N GLY A 232 21.29 9.92 -0.28
CA GLY A 232 19.95 9.37 -0.12
C GLY A 232 19.71 8.11 -0.94
N ALA A 233 18.90 7.21 -0.40
CA ALA A 233 18.38 6.03 -1.09
C ALA A 233 16.86 5.94 -0.88
N ALA A 234 16.19 5.30 -1.83
CA ALA A 234 14.80 4.92 -1.68
C ALA A 234 14.64 3.43 -1.41
N LEU A 235 13.57 3.08 -0.71
CA LEU A 235 13.16 1.70 -0.48
C LEU A 235 11.71 1.52 -0.93
N ILE A 236 11.54 0.65 -1.94
CA ILE A 236 10.26 0.17 -2.43
C ILE A 236 10.01 -1.21 -1.83
N MET A 237 8.88 -1.42 -1.17
CA MET A 237 8.54 -2.64 -0.43
C MET A 237 7.26 -3.25 -0.97
N HIS A 238 7.16 -4.58 -0.92
CA HIS A 238 5.96 -5.32 -1.27
C HIS A 238 5.60 -6.31 -0.16
N SER A 239 4.32 -6.39 0.24
CA SER A 239 3.82 -7.38 1.20
C SER A 239 4.57 -7.30 2.53
N ARG A 240 4.99 -8.44 3.07
CA ARG A 240 5.80 -8.59 4.29
C ARG A 240 7.04 -7.69 4.37
N SER A 241 7.59 -7.26 3.24
CA SER A 241 8.71 -6.30 3.26
C SER A 241 8.35 -4.96 3.89
N ALA A 242 7.07 -4.60 4.03
CA ALA A 242 6.66 -3.43 4.79
C ALA A 242 7.09 -3.49 6.27
N ALA A 243 7.40 -4.67 6.84
CA ALA A 243 7.88 -4.77 8.21
C ALA A 243 9.24 -4.08 8.48
N VAL A 244 10.00 -3.71 7.44
CA VAL A 244 11.39 -3.26 7.59
C VAL A 244 11.60 -1.74 7.55
N PHE A 245 10.60 -0.92 7.21
CA PHE A 245 10.80 0.51 6.94
C PHE A 245 11.38 1.30 8.13
N ASN A 246 10.94 1.03 9.35
CA ASN A 246 11.47 1.70 10.54
C ASN A 246 12.87 1.19 10.90
N PRO A 247 13.08 -0.14 11.02
CA PRO A 247 14.41 -0.70 11.30
C PRO A 247 15.49 -0.26 10.32
N VAL A 248 15.19 -0.19 9.01
CA VAL A 248 16.19 0.20 8.01
C VAL A 248 16.52 1.69 8.03
N VAL A 249 15.53 2.56 8.24
CA VAL A 249 15.77 4.00 8.37
C VAL A 249 16.68 4.28 9.56
N ASP A 250 16.41 3.67 10.72
CA ASP A 250 17.26 3.84 11.90
C ASP A 250 18.66 3.24 11.69
N ALA A 251 18.76 2.03 11.15
CA ALA A 251 20.03 1.35 10.95
C ALA A 251 20.95 2.10 9.97
N TRP A 252 20.39 2.84 9.01
CA TRP A 252 21.14 3.43 7.89
C TRP A 252 21.20 4.95 7.92
N LYS A 253 20.67 5.62 8.95
CA LYS A 253 20.64 7.08 9.08
C LYS A 253 22.01 7.76 8.93
N ASP A 254 23.07 7.11 9.42
CA ASP A 254 24.44 7.62 9.37
C ASP A 254 25.26 7.02 8.21
N SER A 255 24.63 6.23 7.33
CA SER A 255 25.30 5.65 6.17
C SER A 255 25.47 6.67 5.04
N PRO A 256 26.36 6.43 4.05
CA PRO A 256 26.47 7.29 2.87
C PRO A 256 25.20 7.38 2.02
N THR A 257 24.27 6.44 2.20
CA THR A 257 22.99 6.35 1.48
C THR A 257 21.86 6.11 2.48
N PRO A 258 21.52 7.11 3.32
CA PRO A 258 20.41 6.98 4.26
C PRO A 258 19.10 6.80 3.51
N ILE A 259 18.11 6.14 4.10
CA ILE A 259 16.79 6.01 3.47
C ILE A 259 16.04 7.34 3.60
N THR A 260 15.77 7.98 2.46
CA THR A 260 15.12 9.30 2.37
C THR A 260 13.81 9.26 1.58
N SER A 261 13.41 8.10 1.05
CA SER A 261 12.11 7.90 0.42
C SER A 261 11.63 6.46 0.60
N LEU A 262 10.35 6.31 0.94
CA LEU A 262 9.72 5.02 1.22
C LEU A 262 8.47 4.85 0.36
N MET A 263 8.30 3.66 -0.20
CA MET A 263 7.09 3.28 -0.92
C MET A 263 6.74 1.83 -0.61
N THR A 264 5.45 1.52 -0.39
CA THR A 264 4.94 0.16 -0.28
C THR A 264 3.87 -0.09 -1.35
N TYR A 265 3.86 -1.28 -1.94
CA TYR A 265 2.73 -1.79 -2.70
C TYR A 265 2.16 -3.01 -1.98
N GLY A 266 0.86 -3.03 -1.68
CA GLY A 266 0.21 -4.12 -0.92
C GLY A 266 1.00 -4.47 0.33
N GLY A 267 1.29 -3.49 1.18
CA GLY A 267 2.14 -3.69 2.37
C GLY A 267 1.42 -4.50 3.44
N ASP A 268 2.12 -5.47 4.04
CA ASP A 268 1.64 -6.23 5.20
C ASP A 268 1.99 -5.44 6.48
N PHE A 269 0.98 -4.87 7.11
CA PHE A 269 1.09 -4.09 8.34
C PHE A 269 0.33 -4.80 9.46
N VAL A 270 0.87 -4.72 10.68
CA VAL A 270 0.18 -5.27 11.85
C VAL A 270 -1.02 -4.37 12.15
N ILE A 271 -2.21 -4.93 11.98
CA ILE A 271 -3.50 -4.31 12.28
C ILE A 271 -4.22 -5.22 13.28
N PRO A 272 -4.65 -4.70 14.44
CA PRO A 272 -5.38 -5.50 15.41
C PRO A 272 -6.77 -5.88 14.89
N ASP A 273 -7.11 -7.16 14.99
CA ASP A 273 -8.47 -7.66 14.70
C ASP A 273 -9.44 -7.42 15.87
N GLY A 274 -8.91 -7.34 17.10
CA GLY A 274 -9.65 -7.18 18.35
C GLY A 274 -9.46 -5.82 19.05
N PRO A 275 -9.68 -5.74 20.38
CA PRO A 275 -9.63 -4.48 21.13
C PRO A 275 -8.20 -3.98 21.36
N ASP A 276 -7.21 -4.83 21.15
CA ASP A 276 -5.81 -4.48 21.34
C ASP A 276 -5.45 -3.28 20.43
N PRO A 277 -4.70 -2.30 20.95
CA PRO A 277 -4.32 -1.11 20.19
C PRO A 277 -3.05 -1.32 19.36
N ASP A 278 -2.57 -2.56 19.22
CA ASP A 278 -1.22 -2.89 18.76
C ASP A 278 -1.08 -2.82 17.23
N PHE A 279 -1.36 -1.65 16.65
CA PHE A 279 -0.92 -1.34 15.30
C PHE A 279 0.61 -1.31 15.23
N SER A 280 1.19 -1.75 14.11
CA SER A 280 2.62 -1.51 13.89
C SER A 280 2.96 -0.01 13.97
N PRO A 281 4.16 0.37 14.46
CA PRO A 281 4.52 1.78 14.64
C PRO A 281 4.39 2.61 13.36
N PRO A 282 4.11 3.94 13.46
CA PRO A 282 3.97 4.82 12.30
C PRO A 282 5.26 4.92 11.48
N PRO A 283 5.19 5.43 10.22
CA PRO A 283 6.38 5.69 9.43
C PRO A 283 7.15 6.89 10.01
N PRO A 284 8.47 7.01 9.77
CA PRO A 284 9.28 8.13 10.25
C PRO A 284 8.67 9.46 9.81
N ALA A 285 8.58 10.44 10.70
CA ALA A 285 7.85 11.69 10.48
C ALA A 285 8.53 12.62 9.46
N ASP A 286 9.82 12.39 9.19
CA ASP A 286 10.73 13.17 8.36
C ASP A 286 11.11 12.50 7.05
N VAL A 287 10.61 11.28 6.81
CA VAL A 287 10.81 10.56 5.54
C VAL A 287 9.47 10.51 4.79
N PRO A 288 9.41 10.95 3.51
CA PRO A 288 8.21 10.82 2.71
C PRO A 288 7.85 9.34 2.54
N PHE A 289 6.58 9.01 2.78
CA PHE A 289 6.07 7.64 2.79
C PHE A 289 4.86 7.49 1.87
N LEU A 290 4.89 6.53 0.96
CA LEU A 290 3.79 6.19 0.07
C LEU A 290 3.33 4.74 0.31
N VAL A 291 2.03 4.54 0.49
CA VAL A 291 1.36 3.24 0.47
C VAL A 291 0.46 3.18 -0.74
N VAL A 292 0.55 2.10 -1.51
CA VAL A 292 -0.35 1.80 -2.61
C VAL A 292 -1.02 0.46 -2.35
N ASP A 293 -2.35 0.46 -2.22
CA ASP A 293 -3.16 -0.74 -2.04
C ASP A 293 -4.04 -0.99 -3.27
N GLY A 294 -4.01 -2.21 -3.78
CA GLY A 294 -4.99 -2.69 -4.75
C GLY A 294 -6.29 -3.07 -4.03
N ASP A 295 -7.43 -2.56 -4.48
CA ASP A 295 -8.70 -2.89 -3.80
C ASP A 295 -9.21 -4.32 -4.06
N ALA A 296 -8.59 -5.03 -5.02
CA ALA A 296 -8.85 -6.42 -5.30
C ALA A 296 -7.76 -7.35 -4.71
N ASP A 297 -6.82 -6.82 -3.94
CA ASP A 297 -5.82 -7.59 -3.20
C ASP A 297 -6.52 -8.52 -2.19
N ARG A 298 -6.23 -9.83 -2.27
CA ARG A 298 -6.86 -10.83 -1.41
C ARG A 298 -5.98 -11.32 -0.27
N ASP A 299 -4.69 -11.00 -0.33
CA ASP A 299 -3.72 -11.41 0.68
C ASP A 299 -3.78 -10.45 1.87
N VAL A 300 -3.46 -9.17 1.62
CA VAL A 300 -3.43 -8.13 2.66
C VAL A 300 -4.52 -7.08 2.49
N LYS A 301 -5.29 -7.13 1.39
CA LYS A 301 -6.38 -6.19 1.12
C LYS A 301 -5.86 -4.74 1.16
N GLN A 302 -6.57 -3.84 1.83
CA GLN A 302 -6.20 -2.43 2.00
C GLN A 302 -5.49 -2.18 3.35
N ALA A 303 -4.66 -3.13 3.80
CA ALA A 303 -3.97 -3.05 5.08
C ALA A 303 -3.20 -1.74 5.26
N GLY A 304 -2.48 -1.27 4.25
CA GLY A 304 -1.69 -0.05 4.39
C GLY A 304 -2.54 1.20 4.63
N THR A 305 -3.68 1.33 3.95
CA THR A 305 -4.63 2.43 4.15
C THR A 305 -5.30 2.35 5.53
N ILE A 306 -5.66 1.14 5.97
CA ILE A 306 -6.22 0.88 7.31
C ILE A 306 -5.21 1.25 8.40
N TRP A 307 -3.96 0.81 8.26
CA TRP A 307 -2.88 1.13 9.20
C TRP A 307 -2.57 2.63 9.24
N LEU A 308 -2.49 3.30 8.07
CA LEU A 308 -2.23 4.75 8.01
C LEU A 308 -3.38 5.57 8.63
N THR A 309 -4.59 5.04 8.63
CA THR A 309 -5.76 5.68 9.27
C THR A 309 -5.54 5.87 10.77
N GLU A 310 -4.91 4.92 11.44
CA GLU A 310 -4.61 5.04 12.88
C GLU A 310 -3.61 6.19 13.12
N HIS A 311 -2.66 6.37 12.19
CA HIS A 311 -1.56 7.33 12.30
C HIS A 311 -1.79 8.66 11.57
N ILE A 312 -3.00 8.91 11.05
CA ILE A 312 -3.27 9.98 10.07
C ILE A 312 -2.99 11.40 10.59
N THR A 313 -3.05 11.62 11.90
CA THR A 313 -2.82 12.91 12.55
C THR A 313 -1.46 13.04 13.23
N GLN A 314 -0.53 12.11 12.93
CA GLN A 314 0.87 12.26 13.32
C GLN A 314 1.42 13.60 12.80
N GLN A 315 2.13 14.33 13.66
CA GLN A 315 2.83 15.55 13.26
C GLN A 315 4.06 15.19 12.41
N ARG A 316 4.18 15.76 11.21
CA ARG A 316 5.20 15.36 10.23
C ARG A 316 5.88 16.53 9.54
N SER A 317 7.13 16.35 9.16
CA SER A 317 7.86 17.26 8.26
C SER A 317 7.91 16.73 6.81
N ALA A 318 7.57 15.46 6.60
CA ALA A 318 7.40 14.84 5.28
C ALA A 318 6.03 14.14 5.16
N PRO A 319 5.42 14.10 3.95
CA PRO A 319 4.10 13.51 3.76
C PRO A 319 4.09 12.01 4.04
N ALA A 320 2.96 11.49 4.57
CA ALA A 320 2.60 10.09 4.45
C ALA A 320 1.28 9.97 3.68
N ILE A 321 1.29 9.19 2.59
CA ILE A 321 0.21 9.11 1.62
C ILE A 321 -0.20 7.65 1.45
N GLY A 322 -1.48 7.36 1.59
CA GLY A 322 -2.13 6.13 1.16
C GLY A 322 -2.90 6.37 -0.13
N VAL A 323 -2.77 5.43 -1.07
CA VAL A 323 -3.43 5.43 -2.36
C VAL A 323 -4.10 4.09 -2.54
N ARG A 324 -5.41 4.10 -2.75
CA ARG A 324 -6.17 2.90 -3.12
C ARG A 324 -6.48 2.93 -4.61
N VAL A 325 -6.14 1.86 -5.32
CA VAL A 325 -6.34 1.72 -6.78
C VAL A 325 -7.31 0.58 -7.08
N ARG A 326 -8.23 0.82 -8.02
CA ARG A 326 -9.31 -0.13 -8.33
C ARG A 326 -8.87 -1.27 -9.25
N GLY A 327 -9.20 -2.51 -8.88
CA GLY A 327 -9.05 -3.73 -9.65
C GLY A 327 -7.66 -4.38 -9.64
N TYR A 328 -6.69 -3.75 -8.96
CA TYR A 328 -5.34 -4.30 -8.83
C TYR A 328 -5.26 -5.25 -7.63
N GLY A 329 -4.48 -6.32 -7.77
CA GLY A 329 -4.24 -7.35 -6.74
C GLY A 329 -2.82 -7.33 -6.19
N HIS A 330 -2.49 -8.33 -5.39
CA HIS A 330 -1.22 -8.42 -4.68
C HIS A 330 -0.06 -8.83 -5.60
N ASN A 331 -0.21 -9.92 -6.36
CA ASN A 331 0.94 -10.65 -6.89
C ASN A 331 1.37 -10.28 -8.32
N TYR A 332 0.45 -9.74 -9.13
CA TYR A 332 0.66 -9.55 -10.57
C TYR A 332 1.71 -8.52 -10.95
N ILE A 333 2.17 -7.71 -9.99
CA ILE A 333 3.35 -6.85 -10.17
C ILE A 333 4.67 -7.64 -10.27
N ASN A 334 4.69 -8.96 -10.01
CA ASN A 334 5.89 -9.78 -10.07
C ASN A 334 5.83 -10.79 -11.22
N ARG A 335 6.71 -10.67 -12.22
CA ARG A 335 6.72 -11.56 -13.40
C ARG A 335 6.97 -13.04 -13.08
N ALA A 336 7.69 -13.34 -12.00
CA ALA A 336 7.92 -14.71 -11.59
C ALA A 336 6.62 -15.39 -11.08
N LEU A 337 5.69 -14.59 -10.55
CA LEU A 337 4.38 -15.05 -10.07
C LEU A 337 3.33 -15.00 -11.18
N SER A 338 3.23 -13.88 -11.91
CA SER A 338 2.25 -13.73 -12.99
C SER A 338 2.53 -14.69 -14.16
N GLY A 339 3.78 -14.98 -14.48
CA GLY A 339 4.16 -16.00 -15.47
C GLY A 339 3.74 -17.42 -15.09
N ARG A 340 3.35 -17.65 -13.83
CA ARG A 340 2.79 -18.91 -13.32
C ARG A 340 1.26 -18.85 -13.16
N GLY A 341 0.63 -17.74 -13.52
CA GLY A 341 -0.82 -17.52 -13.34
C GLY A 341 -1.24 -17.35 -11.88
N PHE A 342 -0.32 -16.93 -10.99
CA PHE A 342 -0.63 -16.72 -9.58
C PHE A 342 -1.37 -15.39 -9.38
N ASP A 343 -2.67 -15.42 -9.68
CA ASP A 343 -3.62 -14.32 -9.51
C ASP A 343 -4.34 -14.45 -8.18
N ASP A 344 -4.22 -13.44 -7.32
CA ASP A 344 -4.94 -13.41 -6.05
C ASP A 344 -6.21 -12.57 -6.11
N ARG A 345 -6.51 -11.90 -7.23
CA ARG A 345 -7.57 -10.88 -7.25
C ARG A 345 -8.96 -11.42 -6.92
N VAL A 346 -9.75 -10.61 -6.21
CA VAL A 346 -11.17 -10.85 -5.92
C VAL A 346 -12.11 -10.19 -6.93
N ILE A 347 -11.77 -10.21 -8.22
CA ILE A 347 -12.66 -9.72 -9.28
C ILE A 347 -12.72 -10.71 -10.44
N ASP A 348 -13.94 -11.05 -10.85
CA ASP A 348 -14.18 -11.92 -11.99
C ASP A 348 -14.46 -11.09 -13.26
N GLY A 349 -13.88 -11.53 -14.38
CA GLY A 349 -14.26 -11.07 -15.73
C GLY A 349 -13.21 -10.26 -16.50
N ASP A 350 -13.49 -10.06 -17.78
CA ASP A 350 -12.55 -9.53 -18.80
C ASP A 350 -12.11 -8.06 -18.62
N LYS A 351 -12.58 -7.38 -17.56
CA LYS A 351 -12.26 -5.96 -17.28
C LYS A 351 -11.23 -5.78 -16.17
N ALA A 352 -10.77 -6.86 -15.56
CA ALA A 352 -9.77 -6.83 -14.52
C ALA A 352 -8.37 -6.48 -15.11
N PRO A 353 -7.59 -5.54 -14.53
CA PRO A 353 -6.25 -5.17 -15.02
C PRO A 353 -5.33 -6.39 -15.16
N ASP A 354 -4.79 -6.68 -16.33
CA ASP A 354 -3.87 -7.83 -16.49
C ASP A 354 -2.50 -7.58 -15.82
N ALA A 355 -1.60 -8.55 -15.89
CA ALA A 355 -0.25 -8.41 -15.34
C ALA A 355 0.52 -7.23 -15.96
N ALA A 356 0.34 -6.95 -17.25
CA ALA A 356 0.99 -5.82 -17.90
C ALA A 356 0.49 -4.48 -17.36
N ALA A 357 -0.81 -4.36 -17.06
CA ALA A 357 -1.39 -3.20 -16.40
C ALA A 357 -0.84 -3.01 -14.97
N HIS A 358 -0.66 -4.10 -14.20
CA HIS A 358 -0.04 -4.04 -12.87
C HIS A 358 1.40 -3.52 -12.94
N GLU A 359 2.18 -4.05 -13.88
CA GLU A 359 3.57 -3.60 -14.09
C GLU A 359 3.64 -2.13 -14.53
N ALA A 360 2.76 -1.72 -15.44
CA ALA A 360 2.69 -0.34 -15.93
C ALA A 360 2.32 0.63 -14.80
N LEU A 361 1.34 0.27 -13.97
CA LEU A 361 0.96 1.04 -12.78
C LEU A 361 2.17 1.19 -11.84
N LEU A 362 2.76 0.07 -11.39
CA LEU A 362 3.86 0.12 -10.42
C LEU A 362 5.06 0.90 -10.96
N THR A 363 5.39 0.74 -12.24
CA THR A 363 6.48 1.48 -12.89
C THR A 363 6.22 2.98 -12.88
N LYS A 364 5.01 3.41 -13.30
CA LYS A 364 4.65 4.82 -13.36
C LYS A 364 4.61 5.46 -11.97
N LEU A 365 4.00 4.78 -11.00
CA LEU A 365 3.93 5.22 -9.60
C LEU A 365 5.33 5.37 -8.98
N SER A 366 6.16 4.33 -9.08
CA SER A 366 7.51 4.34 -8.51
C SER A 366 8.36 5.45 -9.13
N SER A 367 8.32 5.59 -10.46
CA SER A 367 9.09 6.61 -11.17
C SER A 367 8.70 8.02 -10.73
N GLN A 368 7.40 8.31 -10.69
CA GLN A 368 6.87 9.62 -10.29
C GLN A 368 7.17 9.92 -8.81
N TRP A 369 7.08 8.92 -7.94
CA TRP A 369 7.35 9.07 -6.52
C TRP A 369 8.83 9.38 -6.26
N LEU A 370 9.73 8.63 -6.89
CA LEU A 370 11.17 8.82 -6.76
C LEU A 370 11.62 10.15 -7.36
N GLU A 371 11.07 10.55 -8.50
CA GLU A 371 11.36 11.86 -9.08
C GLU A 371 10.98 12.98 -8.10
N GLN A 372 9.79 12.90 -7.50
CA GLN A 372 9.31 13.93 -6.58
C GLN A 372 10.02 13.94 -5.22
N THR A 373 10.36 12.77 -4.68
CA THR A 373 10.85 12.65 -3.29
C THR A 373 12.34 12.41 -3.15
N LEU A 374 12.96 11.71 -4.09
CA LEU A 374 14.39 11.43 -4.05
C LEU A 374 15.20 12.46 -4.86
N ARG A 375 14.63 12.99 -5.95
CA ARG A 375 15.28 14.01 -6.79
C ARG A 375 14.75 15.42 -6.57
N GLY A 376 13.61 15.59 -5.90
CA GLY A 376 12.98 16.89 -5.67
C GLY A 376 12.35 17.51 -6.92
N GLY A 377 12.07 16.69 -7.94
CA GLY A 377 11.37 17.11 -9.15
C GLY A 377 9.87 17.35 -8.92
N PRO A 378 9.16 17.90 -9.92
CA PRO A 378 7.70 17.99 -9.87
C PRO A 378 7.07 16.60 -9.98
N GLY A 379 5.89 16.43 -9.40
CA GLY A 379 5.14 15.19 -9.54
C GLY A 379 3.67 15.31 -9.14
N PRO A 380 2.88 14.24 -9.38
CA PRO A 380 1.44 14.25 -9.15
C PRO A 380 1.05 14.01 -7.69
N PHE A 381 2.01 13.67 -6.81
CA PHE A 381 1.68 13.32 -5.43
C PHE A 381 1.42 14.60 -4.61
N PRO A 382 0.40 14.62 -3.74
CA PRO A 382 0.05 15.78 -2.93
C PRO A 382 0.98 15.93 -1.71
N THR A 383 2.27 16.18 -1.96
CA THR A 383 3.33 16.19 -0.93
C THR A 383 3.34 17.43 -0.05
N SER A 384 2.63 18.50 -0.41
CA SER A 384 2.40 19.67 0.45
C SER A 384 0.99 19.64 1.04
N SER A 385 0.75 20.43 2.10
CA SER A 385 -0.55 20.52 2.76
C SER A 385 -1.65 21.19 1.93
N ASP A 386 -1.27 22.04 0.98
CA ASP A 386 -2.16 22.80 0.11
C ASP A 386 -2.31 22.20 -1.30
N ALA A 387 -1.53 21.16 -1.64
CA ALA A 387 -1.63 20.49 -2.93
C ALA A 387 -3.05 19.92 -3.15
N PRO A 388 -3.62 20.05 -4.36
CA PRO A 388 -4.90 19.42 -4.68
C PRO A 388 -4.78 17.89 -4.67
N LEU A 389 -5.90 17.21 -4.44
CA LEU A 389 -6.01 15.75 -4.57
C LEU A 389 -6.53 15.42 -5.98
N PRO A 390 -5.68 14.90 -6.90
CA PRO A 390 -6.12 14.58 -8.27
C PRO A 390 -7.03 13.34 -8.28
N GLU A 391 -8.00 13.28 -9.18
CA GLU A 391 -8.93 12.14 -9.27
C GLU A 391 -8.25 10.85 -9.74
N THR A 392 -7.15 10.98 -10.47
CA THR A 392 -6.40 9.88 -11.03
C THR A 392 -4.92 10.00 -10.70
N LEU A 393 -4.27 8.85 -10.66
CA LEU A 393 -2.83 8.73 -10.57
C LEU A 393 -2.43 7.64 -11.55
N ALA A 394 -1.40 7.87 -12.36
CA ALA A 394 -1.02 6.92 -13.41
C ALA A 394 -2.19 6.50 -14.34
N ASP A 395 -3.12 7.43 -14.63
CA ASP A 395 -4.33 7.24 -15.43
C ASP A 395 -5.36 6.26 -14.83
N VAL A 396 -5.18 5.84 -13.57
CA VAL A 396 -6.16 5.05 -12.83
C VAL A 396 -6.89 5.90 -11.79
N PRO A 397 -8.20 5.71 -11.59
CA PRO A 397 -8.92 6.35 -10.49
C PRO A 397 -8.33 5.93 -9.15
N VAL A 398 -8.18 6.89 -8.24
CA VAL A 398 -7.60 6.64 -6.92
C VAL A 398 -8.42 7.27 -5.80
N GLN A 399 -8.30 6.68 -4.61
CA GLN A 399 -8.76 7.30 -3.37
C GLN A 399 -7.52 7.64 -2.52
N TRP A 400 -7.48 8.87 -2.00
CA TRP A 400 -6.34 9.38 -1.26
C TRP A 400 -6.59 9.35 0.25
N LEU A 401 -5.58 8.96 1.01
CA LEU A 401 -5.46 9.18 2.45
C LEU A 401 -4.16 9.93 2.68
N VAL A 402 -4.17 11.15 3.21
CA VAL A 402 -2.95 11.96 3.30
C VAL A 402 -2.74 12.55 4.68
N ALA A 403 -1.66 12.15 5.34
CA ALA A 403 -1.05 12.89 6.45
C ALA A 403 -0.09 13.92 5.85
N ALA A 404 -0.53 15.18 5.81
CA ALA A 404 0.26 16.25 5.23
C ALA A 404 1.42 16.69 6.14
N PRO A 405 2.54 17.17 5.57
CA PRO A 405 3.59 17.79 6.36
C PRO A 405 3.19 19.20 6.80
N GLY A 406 3.85 19.69 7.84
CA GLY A 406 3.73 21.06 8.32
C GLY A 406 2.97 21.18 9.64
N ASP A 407 2.86 22.41 10.13
CA ASP A 407 2.28 22.69 11.43
C ASP A 407 0.74 22.56 11.40
N ALA A 408 0.18 21.71 12.25
CA ALA A 408 -1.25 21.43 12.29
C ALA A 408 -1.76 21.31 13.72
N VAL A 409 -3.02 21.72 13.92
CA VAL A 409 -3.78 21.39 15.12
C VAL A 409 -4.81 20.34 14.74
N ASN A 410 -4.74 19.19 15.41
CA ASN A 410 -5.52 18.02 15.05
C ASN A 410 -6.60 17.73 16.09
N TRP A 411 -7.78 17.36 15.60
CA TRP A 411 -8.74 16.56 16.35
C TRP A 411 -8.72 15.14 15.81
N THR A 412 -8.78 14.14 16.69
CA THR A 412 -8.79 12.72 16.31
C THR A 412 -9.72 11.96 17.24
N ALA A 413 -10.51 11.05 16.69
CA ALA A 413 -11.32 10.14 17.47
C ALA A 413 -10.42 9.08 18.14
N THR A 414 -10.04 9.28 19.40
CA THR A 414 -9.08 8.42 20.12
C THR A 414 -9.72 7.44 21.10
N SER A 415 -10.99 7.63 21.46
CA SER A 415 -11.69 6.70 22.35
C SER A 415 -13.17 6.59 22.01
N GLY A 416 -13.80 5.48 22.42
CA GLY A 416 -15.25 5.29 22.31
C GLY A 416 -16.08 6.21 23.21
N LYS A 417 -15.47 7.16 23.92
CA LYS A 417 -16.14 8.12 24.82
C LYS A 417 -15.80 9.55 24.43
N ASN A 418 -16.81 10.41 24.44
CA ASN A 418 -16.65 11.84 24.21
C ASN A 418 -16.41 12.58 25.54
N THR A 419 -15.35 12.20 26.27
CA THR A 419 -15.14 12.69 27.65
C THR A 419 -14.97 14.20 27.72
N ASP A 420 -14.47 14.81 26.66
CA ASP A 420 -14.08 16.21 26.63
C ASP A 420 -15.10 17.08 25.87
N GLY A 421 -16.23 16.50 25.43
CA GLY A 421 -17.22 17.20 24.63
C GLY A 421 -16.68 17.68 23.28
N ALA A 422 -15.60 17.06 22.79
CA ALA A 422 -14.86 17.54 21.63
C ALA A 422 -15.65 17.40 20.31
N VAL A 423 -16.66 16.53 20.27
CA VAL A 423 -17.59 16.39 19.13
C VAL A 423 -19.05 16.36 19.62
N GLU A 424 -19.88 17.24 19.09
CA GLU A 424 -21.29 17.38 19.51
C GLU A 424 -22.22 17.27 18.31
N ALA A 425 -23.40 16.69 18.53
CA ALA A 425 -24.45 16.69 17.52
C ALA A 425 -25.10 18.06 17.39
N VAL A 426 -25.37 18.50 16.17
CA VAL A 426 -26.05 19.78 15.88
C VAL A 426 -27.18 19.59 14.88
N GLY A 427 -28.19 20.47 14.93
CA GLY A 427 -29.25 20.53 13.91
C GLY A 427 -30.07 19.24 13.73
N GLY A 428 -30.21 18.43 14.79
CA GLY A 428 -30.90 17.13 14.71
C GLY A 428 -30.02 15.99 14.17
N GLY A 429 -28.73 16.22 13.95
CA GLY A 429 -27.76 15.16 13.69
C GLY A 429 -27.56 14.24 14.90
N GLN A 430 -26.77 13.19 14.71
CA GLN A 430 -26.37 12.27 15.78
C GLN A 430 -24.87 12.01 15.68
N VAL A 431 -24.22 11.82 16.82
CA VAL A 431 -22.80 11.47 16.90
C VAL A 431 -22.64 10.29 17.87
N LYS A 432 -21.95 9.25 17.42
CA LYS A 432 -21.48 8.14 18.25
C LYS A 432 -19.99 7.93 18.03
N LEU A 433 -19.18 8.05 19.08
CA LEU A 433 -17.80 7.56 19.04
C LEU A 433 -17.81 6.05 19.19
N CYS A 434 -17.12 5.36 18.28
CA CYS A 434 -17.11 3.90 18.23
C CYS A 434 -15.87 3.40 17.48
N ARG A 435 -15.59 2.09 17.58
CA ARG A 435 -14.52 1.41 16.86
C ARG A 435 -15.11 0.40 15.88
N THR A 436 -14.52 0.37 14.69
CA THR A 436 -14.79 -0.69 13.72
C THR A 436 -13.83 -1.85 13.99
N TYR A 437 -14.36 -3.07 14.10
CA TYR A 437 -13.58 -4.30 14.35
C TYR A 437 -13.56 -5.18 13.11
N ALA A 438 -12.82 -6.30 13.13
CA ALA A 438 -12.92 -7.30 12.08
C ALA A 438 -14.35 -7.78 11.83
N SER A 439 -14.75 -7.79 10.56
CA SER A 439 -16.10 -8.22 10.15
C SER A 439 -16.38 -9.67 10.51
N MET A 440 -15.31 -10.47 10.58
CA MET A 440 -15.35 -11.87 11.00
C MET A 440 -15.06 -12.07 12.49
N ASP A 441 -14.81 -11.01 13.26
CA ASP A 441 -14.63 -11.13 14.72
C ASP A 441 -16.00 -11.34 15.38
N PRO A 442 -16.26 -12.53 15.96
CA PRO A 442 -17.54 -12.86 16.57
C PRO A 442 -17.78 -12.16 17.91
N ASN A 443 -16.75 -11.55 18.50
CA ASN A 443 -16.84 -10.94 19.81
C ASN A 443 -17.66 -9.65 19.79
N GLN A 444 -18.46 -9.46 20.83
CA GLN A 444 -19.26 -8.27 21.05
C GLN A 444 -18.46 -7.25 21.86
N TYR A 445 -18.28 -6.05 21.32
CA TYR A 445 -17.59 -4.97 22.01
C TYR A 445 -18.56 -3.81 22.29
N PRO A 446 -18.54 -3.23 23.50
CA PRO A 446 -19.47 -2.15 23.87
C PRO A 446 -19.25 -0.86 23.07
N ASP A 447 -18.04 -0.66 22.55
CA ASP A 447 -17.66 0.47 21.72
C ASP A 447 -17.75 0.17 20.21
N ARG A 448 -18.25 -1.00 19.79
CA ARG A 448 -18.41 -1.35 18.38
C ARG A 448 -19.32 -0.35 17.65
N CYS A 449 -18.88 0.09 16.48
CA CYS A 449 -19.73 0.87 15.58
C CYS A 449 -20.93 0.01 15.12
N PRO A 450 -22.14 0.57 15.01
CA PRO A 450 -23.25 -0.17 14.42
C PRO A 450 -22.84 -0.73 13.05
N ASP A 451 -23.30 -1.92 12.67
CA ASP A 451 -23.06 -2.35 11.30
C ASP A 451 -23.95 -1.49 10.37
N PRO A 452 -23.39 -0.94 9.27
CA PRO A 452 -24.20 -0.26 8.28
C PRO A 452 -25.14 -1.27 7.58
N GLU A 453 -26.32 -0.83 7.15
CA GLU A 453 -27.26 -1.68 6.40
C GLU A 453 -26.67 -2.12 5.05
N ASN A 454 -25.92 -1.22 4.41
CA ASN A 454 -25.17 -1.44 3.18
C ASN A 454 -23.75 -0.92 3.37
N GLY A 455 -22.76 -1.64 2.85
CA GLY A 455 -21.35 -1.29 2.95
C GLY A 455 -20.55 -2.17 3.91
N VAL A 456 -19.27 -2.36 3.62
CA VAL A 456 -18.30 -2.95 4.53
C VAL A 456 -17.36 -1.84 5.00
N GLN A 457 -17.26 -1.64 6.33
CA GLN A 457 -16.34 -0.65 6.90
C GLN A 457 -15.00 -1.31 7.24
N SER A 458 -13.95 -0.89 6.54
CA SER A 458 -12.58 -1.37 6.71
C SER A 458 -11.72 -0.24 7.28
N ILE A 459 -11.90 0.04 8.57
CA ILE A 459 -11.24 1.18 9.26
C ILE A 459 -10.35 0.71 10.42
N ARG A 460 -10.77 -0.32 11.16
CA ARG A 460 -10.07 -0.92 12.33
C ARG A 460 -9.66 0.05 13.46
N SER A 461 -10.08 1.30 13.37
CA SER A 461 -9.73 2.42 14.25
C SER A 461 -10.99 2.99 14.91
N THR A 462 -10.82 3.83 15.92
CA THR A 462 -11.91 4.61 16.49
C THR A 462 -12.27 5.78 15.56
N THR A 463 -13.58 5.99 15.37
CA THR A 463 -14.17 7.06 14.57
C THR A 463 -15.35 7.71 15.31
N ALA A 464 -15.71 8.92 14.89
CA ALA A 464 -17.03 9.50 15.19
C ALA A 464 -17.98 9.18 14.04
N ARG A 465 -18.94 8.30 14.28
CA ARG A 465 -20.06 8.09 13.37
C ARG A 465 -21.04 9.25 13.47
N ILE A 466 -21.21 9.96 12.37
CA ILE A 466 -22.06 11.16 12.28
C ILE A 466 -23.22 10.86 11.34
N SER A 467 -24.45 11.04 11.82
CA SER A 467 -25.63 11.05 10.97
C SER A 467 -25.84 12.44 10.38
N LEU A 468 -25.96 12.50 9.06
CA LEU A 468 -26.09 13.72 8.28
C LEU A 468 -27.53 13.86 7.79
N SER A 469 -28.07 15.05 8.00
CA SER A 469 -29.37 15.49 7.49
C SER A 469 -29.28 16.96 7.08
N ARG A 470 -30.29 17.51 6.41
CA ARG A 470 -30.26 18.91 5.99
C ARG A 470 -30.10 19.85 7.19
N GLY A 471 -28.94 20.49 7.28
CA GLY A 471 -28.59 21.37 8.40
C GLY A 471 -28.26 20.64 9.71
N GLY A 472 -28.29 19.31 9.72
CA GLY A 472 -27.95 18.45 10.85
C GLY A 472 -26.64 17.67 10.62
N GLY A 473 -25.89 17.46 11.70
CA GLY A 473 -24.62 16.75 11.66
C GLY A 473 -23.84 16.91 12.95
N ALA A 474 -22.57 17.31 12.87
CA ALA A 474 -21.68 17.45 14.02
C ALA A 474 -20.93 18.79 14.04
N ARG A 475 -20.60 19.24 15.25
CA ARG A 475 -19.64 20.32 15.53
C ARG A 475 -18.45 19.74 16.30
N LEU A 476 -17.25 20.07 15.86
CA LEU A 476 -16.00 19.60 16.44
C LEU A 476 -15.24 20.77 17.05
N SER A 477 -15.01 20.71 18.36
CA SER A 477 -14.22 21.69 19.09
C SER A 477 -12.74 21.48 18.80
N VAL A 478 -12.16 22.34 17.96
CA VAL A 478 -10.74 22.34 17.60
C VAL A 478 -10.30 23.79 17.39
N GLN A 479 -9.31 24.23 18.16
CA GLN A 479 -8.93 25.63 18.24
C GLN A 479 -7.58 25.87 17.58
N ALA A 480 -7.54 26.77 16.59
CA ALA A 480 -6.30 27.16 15.94
C ALA A 480 -6.38 28.57 15.37
N SER A 481 -5.27 29.29 15.42
CA SER A 481 -5.09 30.57 14.72
C SER A 481 -4.30 30.36 13.43
N ASP A 482 -4.39 31.32 12.51
CA ASP A 482 -3.62 31.34 11.25
C ASP A 482 -3.85 30.09 10.38
N VAL A 483 -5.08 29.58 10.36
CA VAL A 483 -5.45 28.40 9.57
C VAL A 483 -5.49 28.74 8.09
N GLN A 484 -4.77 27.98 7.27
CA GLN A 484 -4.71 28.13 5.81
C GLN A 484 -5.38 26.99 5.05
N GLY A 485 -5.55 25.83 5.70
CA GLY A 485 -6.18 24.65 5.11
C GLY A 485 -6.89 23.81 6.17
N VAL A 486 -7.91 23.06 5.74
CA VAL A 486 -8.60 22.08 6.58
C VAL A 486 -8.59 20.74 5.86
N HIS A 487 -8.12 19.70 6.52
CA HIS A 487 -8.20 18.32 6.02
C HIS A 487 -9.19 17.54 6.87
N LEU A 488 -10.09 16.81 6.22
CA LEU A 488 -11.00 15.86 6.87
C LEU A 488 -10.62 14.45 6.47
N HIS A 489 -10.54 13.55 7.45
CA HIS A 489 -10.24 12.14 7.23
C HIS A 489 -11.48 11.32 7.59
N LEU A 490 -12.23 10.88 6.59
CA LEU A 490 -13.54 10.23 6.75
C LEU A 490 -13.78 9.09 5.77
N ALA A 491 -14.78 8.26 6.07
CA ALA A 491 -15.36 7.28 5.15
C ALA A 491 -16.89 7.39 5.17
N PRO A 492 -17.59 7.31 4.02
CA PRO A 492 -19.04 7.15 4.03
C PRO A 492 -19.39 5.73 4.47
N THR A 493 -20.56 5.59 5.10
CA THR A 493 -21.02 4.28 5.58
C THR A 493 -21.56 3.37 4.47
N GLY A 494 -21.89 3.92 3.30
CA GLY A 494 -22.58 3.23 2.20
C GLY A 494 -24.10 3.09 2.39
N SER A 495 -24.59 3.30 3.61
CA SER A 495 -26.00 3.19 3.96
C SER A 495 -26.75 4.48 3.65
N ARG A 496 -27.45 4.49 2.51
CA ARG A 496 -28.23 5.63 2.01
C ARG A 496 -29.51 5.15 1.33
N SER A 497 -30.61 5.85 1.60
CA SER A 497 -31.93 5.62 0.99
C SER A 497 -32.19 6.44 -0.28
N ASP A 498 -31.39 7.49 -0.51
CA ASP A 498 -31.59 8.50 -1.55
C ASP A 498 -30.95 8.18 -2.90
N GLN A 499 -30.23 7.05 -3.02
CA GLN A 499 -29.58 6.57 -4.23
C GLN A 499 -28.55 7.54 -4.86
N LEU A 500 -28.07 8.53 -4.10
CA LEU A 500 -26.99 9.40 -4.56
C LEU A 500 -25.70 8.59 -4.72
N THR A 501 -24.89 8.96 -5.72
CA THR A 501 -23.58 8.34 -5.99
C THR A 501 -22.47 8.80 -5.06
N HIS A 502 -22.79 9.69 -4.11
CA HIS A 502 -21.87 10.23 -3.11
C HIS A 502 -22.64 10.66 -1.86
N THR A 503 -21.91 10.90 -0.76
CA THR A 503 -22.46 11.43 0.49
C THR A 503 -22.30 12.95 0.56
N PRO A 504 -23.38 13.75 0.49
CA PRO A 504 -23.27 15.20 0.49
C PRO A 504 -22.93 15.72 1.89
N VAL A 505 -21.80 16.41 2.00
CA VAL A 505 -21.31 17.03 3.24
C VAL A 505 -21.00 18.51 2.96
N GLN A 506 -21.52 19.38 3.81
CA GLN A 506 -21.11 20.78 3.90
C GLN A 506 -20.18 20.95 5.08
N VAL A 507 -19.09 21.70 4.87
CA VAL A 507 -18.07 21.94 5.89
C VAL A 507 -17.98 23.44 6.13
N ALA A 508 -17.98 23.85 7.40
CA ALA A 508 -17.80 25.25 7.78
C ALA A 508 -16.85 25.40 8.96
N LEU A 509 -16.10 26.49 8.99
CA LEU A 509 -15.39 26.95 10.17
C LEU A 509 -16.29 27.82 11.01
N VAL A 510 -16.18 27.70 12.32
CA VAL A 510 -16.74 28.65 13.28
C VAL A 510 -15.58 29.41 13.91
N MET A 511 -15.63 30.74 13.81
CA MET A 511 -14.57 31.62 14.30
C MET A 511 -14.82 32.06 15.75
N ASP A 512 -13.85 32.72 16.36
CA ASP A 512 -13.91 33.30 17.71
C ASP A 512 -14.97 34.40 17.87
N ASP A 513 -15.28 35.13 16.82
CA ASP A 513 -16.37 36.11 16.76
C ASP A 513 -17.76 35.50 16.53
N GLY A 514 -17.84 34.16 16.42
CA GLY A 514 -19.06 33.40 16.17
C GLY A 514 -19.51 33.37 14.72
N SER A 515 -18.77 33.98 13.79
CA SER A 515 -19.04 33.88 12.36
C SER A 515 -18.85 32.45 11.84
N ARG A 516 -19.64 32.08 10.82
CA ARG A 516 -19.62 30.77 10.18
C ARG A 516 -19.15 30.94 8.74
N LEU A 517 -18.05 30.31 8.39
CA LEU A 517 -17.42 30.43 7.07
C LEU A 517 -17.49 29.08 6.35
N PRO A 518 -18.30 28.93 5.29
CA PRO A 518 -18.32 27.70 4.51
C PRO A 518 -16.98 27.50 3.79
N LEU A 519 -16.56 26.25 3.69
CA LEU A 519 -15.31 25.86 3.04
C LEU A 519 -15.53 25.38 1.61
N THR A 520 -14.54 25.58 0.76
CA THR A 520 -14.52 25.09 -0.62
C THR A 520 -13.59 23.89 -0.73
N LEU A 521 -14.08 22.79 -1.30
CA LEU A 521 -13.32 21.57 -1.53
C LEU A 521 -12.21 21.82 -2.57
N LEU A 522 -11.01 21.27 -2.32
CA LEU A 522 -9.86 21.31 -3.20
C LEU A 522 -9.62 19.94 -3.85
N GLY A 523 -10.05 19.82 -5.10
CA GLY A 523 -9.89 18.59 -5.89
C GLY A 523 -11.10 17.67 -5.80
N SER A 524 -10.85 16.36 -5.74
CA SER A 524 -11.88 15.33 -5.82
C SER A 524 -12.70 15.18 -4.53
N ASP A 525 -13.99 14.91 -4.69
CA ASP A 525 -14.90 14.43 -3.63
C ASP A 525 -14.90 12.90 -3.50
N GLY A 526 -13.96 12.20 -4.15
CA GLY A 526 -13.90 10.74 -4.21
C GLY A 526 -13.89 10.04 -2.86
N ALA A 527 -13.49 10.73 -1.78
CA ALA A 527 -13.61 10.23 -0.41
C ALA A 527 -15.06 10.00 0.04
N LEU A 528 -16.04 10.67 -0.55
CA LEU A 528 -17.47 10.59 -0.23
C LEU A 528 -18.26 9.70 -1.18
N ARG A 529 -17.61 9.13 -2.20
CA ARG A 529 -18.25 8.33 -3.25
C ARG A 529 -18.95 7.09 -2.67
N ASP A 530 -20.10 6.75 -3.23
CA ASP A 530 -20.72 5.45 -3.02
C ASP A 530 -20.00 4.38 -3.87
N LEU A 531 -19.43 3.39 -3.19
CA LEU A 531 -18.66 2.31 -3.80
C LEU A 531 -19.50 1.06 -4.11
N ARG A 532 -20.80 1.08 -3.80
CA ARG A 532 -21.72 -0.01 -4.14
C ARG A 532 -21.80 -0.26 -5.65
N THR A 533 -21.95 -1.52 -6.00
CA THR A 533 -22.30 -1.98 -7.35
C THR A 533 -23.60 -2.78 -7.28
N ALA A 534 -24.04 -3.34 -8.41
CA ALA A 534 -25.18 -4.25 -8.39
C ALA A 534 -24.85 -5.59 -7.71
N GLU A 535 -23.56 -5.94 -7.67
CA GLU A 535 -23.04 -7.22 -7.18
C GLU A 535 -22.39 -7.12 -5.80
N GLU A 536 -21.99 -5.93 -5.36
CA GLU A 536 -21.18 -5.72 -4.16
C GLU A 536 -21.67 -4.55 -3.30
N ASN A 537 -21.57 -4.72 -1.99
CA ASN A 537 -21.93 -3.70 -1.00
C ASN A 537 -20.95 -2.52 -0.92
N GLY A 538 -19.80 -2.58 -1.60
CA GLY A 538 -18.73 -1.60 -1.48
C GLY A 538 -17.92 -1.77 -0.18
N ASP A 539 -16.61 -1.56 -0.28
CA ASP A 539 -15.67 -1.61 0.85
C ASP A 539 -15.10 -0.21 1.08
N TYR A 540 -15.33 0.35 2.27
CA TYR A 540 -15.06 1.74 2.61
C TYR A 540 -13.93 1.84 3.63
N THR A 541 -12.89 2.57 3.24
CA THR A 541 -11.72 2.93 4.05
C THR A 541 -11.73 4.44 4.27
N VAL A 542 -11.04 4.92 5.30
CA VAL A 542 -10.88 6.37 5.51
C VAL A 542 -10.08 6.98 4.37
N ALA A 543 -10.55 8.12 3.89
CA ALA A 543 -9.95 8.92 2.85
C ALA A 543 -9.97 10.41 3.23
N THR A 544 -9.19 11.22 2.51
CA THR A 544 -8.97 12.63 2.81
C THR A 544 -9.75 13.53 1.87
N LEU A 545 -10.43 14.53 2.44
CA LEU A 545 -10.90 15.71 1.74
C LEU A 545 -10.02 16.90 2.18
N ARG A 546 -9.64 17.75 1.23
CA ARG A 546 -8.89 18.99 1.51
C ARG A 546 -9.75 20.20 1.19
N PHE A 547 -9.66 21.23 2.01
CA PHE A 547 -10.42 22.45 1.85
C PHE A 547 -9.50 23.67 1.94
N SER A 548 -9.74 24.65 1.06
CA SER A 548 -9.13 25.97 1.18
C SER A 548 -9.89 26.80 2.21
N VAL A 549 -9.16 27.52 3.05
CA VAL A 549 -9.75 28.47 3.98
C VAL A 549 -9.98 29.81 3.28
N PRO A 550 -11.21 30.39 3.35
CA PRO A 550 -11.49 31.70 2.77
C PRO A 550 -10.62 32.81 3.38
N ALA A 551 -10.31 33.85 2.59
CA ALA A 551 -9.50 34.97 3.05
C ALA A 551 -10.10 35.70 4.27
N GLN A 552 -11.41 35.62 4.45
CA GLN A 552 -12.16 36.16 5.59
C GLN A 552 -11.77 35.51 6.93
N ALA A 553 -11.22 34.30 6.92
CA ALA A 553 -10.79 33.63 8.15
C ALA A 553 -9.41 34.13 8.64
N ARG A 554 -8.67 34.89 7.83
CA ARG A 554 -7.33 35.38 8.18
C ARG A 554 -7.42 36.35 9.37
N GLY A 555 -6.56 36.16 10.36
CA GLY A 555 -6.50 37.00 11.57
C GLY A 555 -7.53 36.64 12.64
N HIS A 556 -8.38 35.64 12.41
CA HIS A 556 -9.34 35.11 13.38
C HIS A 556 -8.90 33.73 13.88
N ALA A 557 -9.22 33.40 15.12
CA ALA A 557 -9.06 32.05 15.61
C ALA A 557 -10.26 31.19 15.21
N VAL A 558 -10.00 30.00 14.66
CA VAL A 558 -11.01 28.94 14.52
C VAL A 558 -11.28 28.37 15.91
N THR A 559 -12.55 28.20 16.25
CA THR A 559 -12.99 27.57 17.51
C THR A 559 -13.61 26.20 17.31
N SER A 560 -14.24 25.98 16.15
CA SER A 560 -14.77 24.66 15.78
C SER A 560 -14.92 24.47 14.28
N VAL A 561 -15.07 23.21 13.88
CA VAL A 561 -15.42 22.79 12.52
C VAL A 561 -16.81 22.14 12.55
N GLU A 562 -17.70 22.57 11.65
CA GLU A 562 -19.02 21.97 11.48
C GLU A 562 -19.08 21.11 10.23
N LEU A 563 -19.68 19.92 10.37
CA LEU A 563 -19.94 18.94 9.32
C LEU A 563 -21.45 18.74 9.25
N LEU A 564 -22.09 19.22 8.20
CA LEU A 564 -23.54 19.20 8.05
C LEU A 564 -23.95 18.44 6.78
N GLY A 565 -25.13 17.83 6.77
CA GLY A 565 -25.66 17.22 5.55
C GLY A 565 -25.93 18.27 4.48
N GLY A 566 -25.45 18.03 3.26
CA GLY A 566 -25.67 18.89 2.10
C GLY A 566 -27.03 18.66 1.42
N GLU A 567 -27.34 19.50 0.44
CA GLU A 567 -28.45 19.27 -0.49
C GLU A 567 -27.98 18.35 -1.62
N GLY A 568 -28.73 17.28 -1.91
CA GLY A 568 -28.52 16.46 -3.10
C GLY A 568 -29.48 16.87 -4.23
N ASP A 569 -29.21 16.41 -5.45
CA ASP A 569 -29.99 16.73 -6.67
C ASP A 569 -31.47 16.29 -6.66
N GLY A 570 -32.00 15.82 -5.53
CA GLY A 570 -33.39 15.38 -5.36
C GLY A 570 -33.99 15.62 -3.97
N GLY A 571 -33.31 16.32 -3.06
CA GLY A 571 -33.79 16.55 -1.69
C GLY A 571 -32.70 16.59 -0.63
N ALA A 572 -33.11 16.61 0.66
CA ALA A 572 -32.20 16.50 1.79
C ALA A 572 -31.48 15.15 1.73
N GLY A 573 -30.19 15.14 1.39
CA GLY A 573 -29.42 13.89 1.35
C GLY A 573 -29.23 13.38 2.77
N GLU A 574 -29.86 12.27 3.10
CA GLU A 574 -29.65 11.58 4.38
C GLU A 574 -28.50 10.57 4.22
N GLY A 575 -27.64 10.45 5.23
CA GLY A 575 -26.58 9.46 5.23
C GLY A 575 -25.75 9.50 6.49
N SER A 576 -24.66 8.72 6.51
CA SER A 576 -23.73 8.74 7.63
C SER A 576 -22.29 8.62 7.15
N ILE A 577 -21.40 9.30 7.86
CA ILE A 577 -19.95 9.23 7.69
C ILE A 577 -19.31 8.76 9.00
N ASP A 578 -18.20 8.03 8.87
CA ASP A 578 -17.29 7.70 9.95
C ASP A 578 -16.07 8.64 9.84
N LEU A 579 -15.97 9.61 10.74
CA LEU A 579 -14.90 10.60 10.78
C LEU A 579 -13.78 10.14 11.72
N ARG A 580 -12.56 9.98 11.19
CA ARG A 580 -11.36 9.66 11.97
C ARG A 580 -10.71 10.90 12.58
N GLY A 581 -10.57 11.97 11.80
CA GLY A 581 -9.82 13.15 12.24
C GLY A 581 -10.05 14.39 11.40
N VAL A 582 -9.66 15.53 11.97
CA VAL A 582 -9.66 16.85 11.34
C VAL A 582 -8.32 17.50 11.61
N SER A 583 -7.68 18.03 10.58
CA SER A 583 -6.39 18.71 10.67
C SER A 583 -6.55 20.16 10.23
N LEU A 584 -6.33 21.11 11.14
CA LEU A 584 -6.27 22.54 10.85
C LEU A 584 -4.82 22.92 10.54
N ILE A 585 -4.52 23.10 9.25
CA ILE A 585 -3.17 23.42 8.78
C ILE A 585 -2.89 24.90 9.06
N ARG A 586 -1.82 25.19 9.80
CA ARG A 586 -1.39 26.55 10.13
C ARG A 586 -0.38 27.06 9.11
N SER A 587 -0.37 28.39 8.93
CA SER A 587 0.67 29.05 8.14
C SER A 587 2.03 28.95 8.84
N THR A 588 3.04 28.48 8.13
CA THR A 588 4.44 28.57 8.57
C THR A 588 4.89 30.02 8.42
N ARG A 589 4.95 30.76 9.53
CA ARG A 589 5.43 32.15 9.54
C ARG A 589 6.94 32.25 9.34
#